data_AF-A0A7W7PKS6-F1
#
_entry.id   AF-A0A7W7PKS6-F1
#
_cell.length_a   1.000
_cell.length_b   1.000
_cell.length_c   1.000
_cell.angle_alpha   90.00
_cell.angle_beta   90.00
_cell.angle_gamma   90.00
#
_symmetry.space_group_name_H-M   'P 1'
#
loop_
_entity.id
_entity.type
_entity.pdbx_description
1 polymer ?
#
loop_
_entity_poly.entity_id
_entity_poly.type
_entity_poly.pdbx_seq_one_letter_code
_entity_poly.pdbx_strand_id
1 'polypeptide(L)'
;MNETLCQALHDDGPCARNATLLTPVRLCDEHKLTVAAAVVQEALAAALRDTLISGRALEPRAALMLAEAQAAPMPTVDPHSVLVYFLANGGRVKIGFTKSIFSRVRSLSLRDDAVLLLLNGGAELERALHAKFAEHRVADSEWFELAPDVVHFVASKRPKHCTGIGARPTRTKTERKTPRQAKQAVLLRRRERVRRLYDELGKRPEWTDIRDALVADKLAPKDISRSSCQRVRDAIEADEPALAALGQPNVRAITGS
;
A
#
# COMPACT_ATOMS: atom_id res chain seq x y z
N MET A 1 -38.75 22.51 -14.88
CA MET A 1 -38.91 21.11 -14.45
C MET A 1 -37.57 20.69 -13.87
N ASN A 2 -37.50 20.38 -12.57
CA ASN A 2 -36.23 20.01 -11.92
C ASN A 2 -35.84 18.60 -12.35
N GLU A 3 -34.88 18.49 -13.27
CA GLU A 3 -34.28 17.21 -13.64
C GLU A 3 -33.48 16.67 -12.45
N THR A 4 -33.89 15.52 -11.93
CA THR A 4 -33.24 14.91 -10.78
C THR A 4 -32.25 13.88 -11.30
N LEU A 5 -30.97 14.03 -10.96
CA LEU A 5 -29.93 13.13 -11.44
C LEU A 5 -30.00 11.78 -10.72
N CYS A 6 -29.60 10.73 -11.45
CA CYS A 6 -29.48 9.40 -10.89
C CYS A 6 -28.43 9.41 -9.77
N GLN A 7 -28.81 8.96 -8.58
CA GLN A 7 -27.93 8.90 -7.41
C GLN A 7 -27.01 7.66 -7.41
N ALA A 8 -27.10 6.81 -8.45
CA ALA A 8 -26.23 5.65 -8.59
C ALA A 8 -24.79 6.08 -8.89
N LEU A 9 -23.83 5.34 -8.32
CA LEU A 9 -22.41 5.52 -8.56
C LEU A 9 -21.93 4.44 -9.53
N HIS A 10 -21.40 4.86 -10.68
CA HIS A 10 -20.70 4.00 -11.64
C HIS A 10 -19.19 4.15 -11.50
N ASP A 11 -18.43 3.28 -12.18
CA ASP A 11 -16.96 3.28 -12.13
C ASP A 11 -16.33 4.58 -12.65
N ASP A 12 -17.01 5.26 -13.59
CA ASP A 12 -16.57 6.53 -14.20
C ASP A 12 -17.13 7.79 -13.50
N GLY A 13 -17.85 7.61 -12.37
CA GLY A 13 -18.41 8.71 -11.59
C GLY A 13 -19.92 8.58 -11.29
N PRO A 14 -20.52 9.63 -10.69
CA PRO A 14 -21.96 9.67 -10.49
C PRO A 14 -22.66 9.54 -11.84
N CYS A 15 -23.73 8.75 -11.87
CA CYS A 15 -24.49 8.55 -13.08
C CYS A 15 -25.03 9.89 -13.60
N ALA A 16 -24.49 10.34 -14.74
CA ALA A 16 -24.90 11.59 -15.38
C ALA A 16 -26.28 11.51 -16.06
N ARG A 17 -26.95 10.35 -15.98
CA ARG A 17 -28.29 10.17 -16.53
C ARG A 17 -29.32 10.73 -15.55
N ASN A 18 -30.38 11.28 -16.11
CA ASN A 18 -31.54 11.65 -15.32
C ASN A 18 -32.14 10.41 -14.67
N ALA A 19 -32.48 10.52 -13.38
CA ALA A 19 -33.15 9.47 -12.66
C ALA A 19 -34.51 9.24 -13.32
N THR A 20 -34.72 8.08 -13.93
CA THR A 20 -36.03 7.70 -14.47
C THR A 20 -37.06 7.51 -13.36
N LEU A 21 -36.60 7.24 -12.13
CA LEU A 21 -37.42 7.02 -10.94
C LEU A 21 -36.77 7.69 -9.72
N LEU A 22 -37.59 8.37 -8.92
CA LEU A 22 -37.15 9.06 -7.69
C LEU A 22 -37.14 8.17 -6.45
N THR A 23 -37.76 6.99 -6.53
CA THR A 23 -37.84 6.02 -5.44
C THR A 23 -37.47 4.63 -5.95
N PRO A 24 -36.84 3.77 -5.12
CA PRO A 24 -36.56 2.40 -5.50
C PRO A 24 -37.86 1.66 -5.82
N VAL A 25 -37.88 0.91 -6.94
CA VAL A 25 -39.03 0.08 -7.29
C VAL A 25 -39.19 -0.98 -6.21
N ARG A 26 -40.33 -0.95 -5.52
CA ARG A 26 -40.71 -1.99 -4.55
C ARG A 26 -41.25 -3.19 -5.32
N LEU A 27 -40.37 -4.15 -5.61
CA LEU A 27 -40.76 -5.41 -6.22
C LEU A 27 -41.22 -6.39 -5.13
N CYS A 28 -42.28 -7.16 -5.41
CA CYS A 28 -42.62 -8.34 -4.60
C CYS A 28 -41.60 -9.46 -4.85
N ASP A 29 -41.58 -10.48 -4.01
CA ASP A 29 -40.56 -11.53 -4.07
C ASP A 29 -40.58 -12.32 -5.38
N GLU A 30 -41.76 -12.54 -5.97
CA GLU A 30 -41.90 -13.14 -7.30
C GLU A 30 -41.22 -12.30 -8.39
N HIS A 31 -41.49 -10.99 -8.43
CA HIS A 31 -40.86 -10.10 -9.40
C HIS A 31 -39.35 -9.92 -9.15
N LYS A 32 -38.89 -10.01 -7.89
CA LYS A 32 -37.45 -10.06 -7.60
C LYS A 32 -36.80 -11.30 -8.20
N LEU A 33 -37.46 -12.47 -8.10
CA LEU A 33 -36.96 -13.71 -8.68
C LEU A 33 -36.91 -13.64 -10.22
N THR A 34 -37.92 -13.04 -10.86
CA THR A 34 -37.92 -12.83 -12.32
C THR A 34 -36.77 -11.92 -12.77
N VAL A 35 -36.53 -10.81 -12.08
CA VAL A 35 -35.40 -9.91 -12.38
C VAL A 35 -34.07 -10.61 -12.13
N ALA A 36 -33.93 -11.34 -11.03
CA ALA A 36 -32.73 -12.11 -10.74
C ALA A 36 -32.45 -13.16 -11.82
N ALA A 37 -33.47 -13.90 -12.27
CA ALA A 37 -33.32 -14.88 -13.33
C ALA A 37 -32.85 -14.25 -14.65
N ALA A 38 -33.41 -13.10 -15.04
CA ALA A 38 -33.01 -12.39 -16.26
C ALA A 38 -31.57 -11.86 -16.18
N VAL A 39 -31.18 -11.25 -15.05
CA VAL A 39 -29.82 -10.74 -14.83
C VAL A 39 -28.81 -11.88 -14.75
N VAL A 40 -29.16 -13.00 -14.12
CA VAL A 40 -28.32 -14.20 -14.06
C VAL A 40 -28.10 -14.78 -15.45
N GLN A 41 -29.12 -14.81 -16.31
CA GLN A 41 -28.96 -15.24 -17.70
C GLN A 41 -28.01 -14.32 -18.48
N GLU A 42 -28.10 -13.00 -18.28
CA GLU A 42 -27.21 -12.05 -18.96
C GLU A 42 -25.77 -12.12 -18.45
N ALA A 43 -25.58 -12.26 -17.13
CA ALA A 43 -24.29 -12.48 -16.50
C ALA A 43 -23.66 -13.83 -16.91
N LEU A 44 -24.48 -14.89 -17.00
CA LEU A 44 -24.06 -16.19 -17.50
C LEU A 44 -23.68 -16.11 -18.98
N ALA A 45 -24.43 -15.39 -19.81
CA ALA A 45 -24.10 -15.17 -21.22
C ALA A 45 -22.78 -14.39 -21.39
N ALA A 46 -22.51 -13.41 -20.52
CA ALA A 46 -21.22 -12.71 -20.49
C ALA A 46 -20.08 -13.65 -20.10
N ALA A 47 -20.26 -14.45 -19.04
CA ALA A 47 -19.28 -15.45 -18.63
C ALA A 47 -19.04 -16.51 -19.72
N LEU A 48 -20.10 -16.93 -20.44
CA LEU A 48 -20.00 -17.87 -21.55
C LEU A 48 -19.24 -17.26 -22.73
N ARG A 49 -19.45 -15.97 -23.05
CA ARG A 49 -18.65 -15.26 -24.07
C ARG A 49 -17.17 -15.22 -23.69
N ASP A 50 -16.85 -14.92 -22.43
CA ASP A 50 -15.47 -14.94 -21.94
C ASP A 50 -14.84 -16.34 -22.08
N THR A 51 -15.60 -17.41 -21.79
CA THR A 51 -15.12 -18.79 -21.99
C THR A 51 -14.96 -19.16 -23.46
N LEU A 52 -15.81 -18.65 -24.35
CA LEU A 52 -15.71 -18.90 -25.80
C LEU A 52 -14.51 -18.15 -26.41
N ILE A 53 -14.19 -16.96 -25.92
CA ILE A 53 -13.02 -16.18 -26.34
C ILE A 53 -11.72 -16.83 -25.84
N SER A 54 -11.73 -17.39 -24.62
CA SER A 54 -10.53 -17.96 -23.96
C SER A 54 -10.26 -19.43 -24.30
N GLY A 55 -10.99 -20.04 -25.25
CA GLY A 55 -10.67 -21.37 -25.82
C GLY A 55 -10.75 -22.59 -24.88
N ARG A 56 -10.93 -22.43 -23.57
CA ARG A 56 -11.03 -23.52 -22.59
C ARG A 56 -12.13 -23.27 -21.57
N ALA A 57 -13.09 -24.19 -21.52
CA ALA A 57 -14.06 -24.22 -20.44
C ALA A 57 -13.34 -24.64 -19.14
N LEU A 58 -13.29 -23.73 -18.18
CA LEU A 58 -12.91 -24.05 -16.81
C LEU A 58 -13.90 -25.07 -16.24
N GLU A 59 -13.40 -26.01 -15.43
CA GLU A 59 -14.25 -26.88 -14.62
C GLU A 59 -15.29 -26.05 -13.86
N PRO A 60 -16.59 -26.42 -13.85
CA PRO A 60 -17.66 -25.59 -13.26
C PRO A 60 -17.39 -25.17 -11.82
N ARG A 61 -16.78 -26.05 -11.03
CA ARG A 61 -16.37 -25.77 -9.65
C ARG A 61 -15.27 -24.70 -9.56
N ALA A 62 -14.28 -24.75 -10.46
CA ALA A 62 -13.23 -23.73 -10.53
C ALA A 62 -13.79 -22.38 -10.98
N ALA A 63 -14.71 -22.39 -11.95
CA ALA A 63 -15.41 -21.18 -12.41
C ALA A 63 -16.20 -20.51 -11.28
N LEU A 64 -16.95 -21.29 -10.49
CA LEU A 64 -17.68 -20.79 -9.32
C LEU A 64 -16.73 -20.22 -8.26
N MET A 65 -15.65 -20.93 -7.91
CA MET A 65 -14.63 -20.43 -6.97
C MET A 65 -14.04 -19.09 -7.42
N LEU A 66 -13.75 -18.93 -8.72
CA LEU A 66 -13.22 -17.70 -9.29
C LEU A 66 -14.27 -16.57 -9.25
N ALA A 67 -15.53 -16.88 -9.50
CA ALA A 67 -16.63 -15.92 -9.44
C ALA A 67 -16.84 -15.42 -8.00
N GLU A 68 -16.84 -16.34 -7.02
CA GLU A 68 -17.05 -16.04 -5.60
C GLU A 68 -15.81 -15.45 -4.91
N ALA A 69 -14.61 -15.58 -5.49
CA ALA A 69 -13.38 -15.07 -4.90
C ALA A 69 -13.50 -13.57 -4.56
N GLN A 70 -13.30 -13.24 -3.28
CA GLN A 70 -13.40 -11.90 -2.74
C GLN A 70 -12.02 -11.29 -2.58
N ALA A 71 -11.86 -10.04 -2.99
CA ALA A 71 -10.64 -9.31 -2.76
C ALA A 71 -10.44 -9.02 -1.28
N ALA A 72 -9.19 -9.19 -0.84
CA ALA A 72 -8.74 -8.89 0.49
C ALA A 72 -7.94 -7.57 0.48
N PRO A 73 -8.09 -6.70 1.50
CA PRO A 73 -7.16 -5.60 1.68
C PRO A 73 -5.78 -6.14 2.06
N MET A 74 -4.74 -5.32 1.86
CA MET A 74 -3.44 -5.62 2.45
C MET A 74 -3.61 -5.67 3.98
N PRO A 75 -3.28 -6.78 4.66
CA PRO A 75 -3.40 -6.86 6.10
C PRO A 75 -2.45 -5.85 6.76
N THR A 76 -2.83 -5.26 7.89
CA THR A 76 -2.02 -4.25 8.62
C THR A 76 -1.10 -4.86 9.68
N VAL A 77 -1.42 -6.07 10.12
CA VAL A 77 -0.62 -6.95 10.99
C VAL A 77 -0.34 -8.25 10.23
N ASP A 78 0.43 -9.19 10.78
CA ASP A 78 0.66 -10.50 10.14
C ASP A 78 -0.31 -11.56 10.70
N PRO A 79 -1.62 -11.55 10.34
CA PRO A 79 -2.47 -12.67 10.64
C PRO A 79 -2.07 -13.83 9.74
N HIS A 80 -2.23 -15.06 10.23
CA HIS A 80 -2.16 -16.30 9.44
C HIS A 80 -3.32 -16.43 8.43
N SER A 81 -3.61 -15.35 7.71
CA SER A 81 -4.62 -15.27 6.68
C SER A 81 -4.17 -16.05 5.45
N VAL A 82 -5.03 -16.95 4.99
CA VAL A 82 -4.79 -17.75 3.79
C VAL A 82 -5.21 -16.91 2.59
N LEU A 83 -4.22 -16.43 1.84
CA LEU A 83 -4.41 -15.48 0.76
C LEU A 83 -3.78 -15.99 -0.53
N VAL A 84 -4.44 -15.72 -1.65
CA VAL A 84 -3.84 -15.81 -2.99
C VAL A 84 -3.45 -14.41 -3.45
N TYR A 85 -2.23 -14.25 -3.96
CA TYR A 85 -1.68 -12.97 -4.38
C TYR A 85 -1.35 -12.95 -5.87
N PHE A 86 -1.48 -11.76 -6.46
CA PHE A 86 -0.95 -11.41 -7.78
C PHE A 86 0.16 -10.40 -7.57
N LEU A 87 1.36 -10.71 -8.07
CA LEU A 87 2.54 -9.90 -7.83
C LEU A 87 3.23 -9.56 -9.16
N ALA A 88 3.36 -8.27 -9.45
CA ALA A 88 3.96 -7.78 -10.68
C ALA A 88 5.48 -7.75 -10.60
N ASN A 89 6.13 -8.18 -11.67
CA ASN A 89 7.56 -8.00 -11.89
C ASN A 89 7.86 -7.86 -13.38
N GLY A 90 8.27 -6.67 -13.83
CA GLY A 90 8.84 -6.46 -15.15
C GLY A 90 8.01 -6.99 -16.33
N GLY A 91 6.69 -6.80 -16.32
CA GLY A 91 5.77 -7.25 -17.38
C GLY A 91 5.22 -8.68 -17.18
N ARG A 92 5.59 -9.35 -16.09
CA ARG A 92 5.01 -10.63 -15.68
C ARG A 92 4.29 -10.49 -14.35
N VAL A 93 3.40 -11.43 -14.08
CA VAL A 93 2.68 -11.54 -12.83
C VAL A 93 2.85 -12.92 -12.25
N LYS A 94 3.23 -12.98 -10.98
CA LYS A 94 3.28 -14.21 -10.20
C LYS A 94 1.94 -14.39 -9.51
N ILE A 95 1.35 -15.57 -9.69
CA ILE A 95 0.14 -15.98 -8.97
C ILE A 95 0.56 -17.07 -7.99
N GLY A 96 0.36 -16.82 -6.70
CA GLY A 96 0.67 -17.84 -5.69
C GLY A 96 -0.17 -17.69 -4.44
N PHE A 97 -0.19 -18.72 -3.60
CA PHE A 97 -0.82 -18.66 -2.28
C PHE A 97 0.21 -18.47 -1.16
N THR A 98 -0.23 -17.92 -0.03
CA THR A 98 0.57 -17.78 1.18
C THR A 98 -0.29 -17.75 2.43
N LYS A 99 0.31 -18.12 3.57
CA LYS A 99 -0.27 -17.92 4.92
C LYS A 99 0.25 -16.66 5.60
N SER A 100 1.29 -16.02 5.03
CA SER A 100 1.86 -14.75 5.49
C SER A 100 2.37 -13.97 4.28
N ILE A 101 1.63 -12.91 3.92
CA ILE A 101 1.95 -12.09 2.75
C ILE A 101 3.20 -11.24 2.98
N PHE A 102 3.43 -10.75 4.20
CA PHE A 102 4.61 -9.95 4.55
C PHE A 102 5.91 -10.72 4.39
N SER A 103 5.94 -11.98 4.85
CA SER A 103 7.08 -12.87 4.68
C SER A 103 7.38 -13.13 3.20
N ARG A 104 6.34 -13.21 2.37
CA ARG A 104 6.47 -13.45 0.93
C ARG A 104 6.98 -12.20 0.18
N VAL A 105 6.45 -11.02 0.47
CA VAL A 105 6.91 -9.75 -0.14
C VAL A 105 8.38 -9.47 0.24
N ARG A 106 8.74 -9.66 1.51
CA ARG A 106 10.13 -9.49 1.99
C ARG A 106 11.11 -10.49 1.37
N SER A 107 10.76 -11.77 1.30
CA SER A 107 11.64 -12.80 0.73
C SER A 107 11.91 -12.57 -0.76
N LEU A 108 10.97 -11.94 -1.48
CA LEU A 108 11.14 -11.56 -2.88
C LEU A 108 11.80 -10.19 -3.06
N SER A 109 12.11 -9.45 -1.97
CA SER A 109 12.68 -8.09 -2.01
C SER A 109 11.88 -7.10 -2.85
N LEU A 110 10.56 -7.28 -2.89
CA LEU A 110 9.66 -6.44 -3.68
C LEU A 110 9.06 -5.33 -2.82
N ARG A 111 8.64 -4.26 -3.48
CA ARG A 111 7.91 -3.17 -2.85
C ARG A 111 6.44 -3.55 -2.66
N ASP A 112 5.77 -2.94 -1.69
CA ASP A 112 4.35 -3.20 -1.40
C ASP A 112 3.42 -2.86 -2.59
N ASP A 113 3.84 -1.93 -3.46
CA ASP A 113 3.14 -1.55 -4.70
C ASP A 113 3.24 -2.61 -5.82
N ALA A 114 4.11 -3.62 -5.67
CA ALA A 114 4.19 -4.75 -6.59
C ALA A 114 3.02 -5.74 -6.43
N VAL A 115 2.28 -5.68 -5.31
CA VAL A 115 1.10 -6.53 -5.09
C VAL A 115 -0.10 -5.93 -5.83
N LEU A 116 -0.53 -6.60 -6.90
CA LEU A 116 -1.63 -6.15 -7.74
C LEU A 116 -3.00 -6.50 -7.17
N LEU A 117 -3.14 -7.66 -6.53
CA LEU A 117 -4.39 -8.17 -6.00
C LEU A 117 -4.12 -9.18 -4.90
N LEU A 118 -4.95 -9.16 -3.87
CA LEU A 118 -5.05 -10.21 -2.86
C LEU A 118 -6.48 -10.76 -2.88
N LEU A 119 -6.62 -12.07 -2.81
CA LEU A 119 -7.89 -12.76 -2.74
C LEU A 119 -7.93 -13.64 -1.49
N ASN A 120 -9.07 -13.67 -0.81
CA ASN A 120 -9.34 -14.66 0.24
C ASN A 120 -9.42 -16.04 -0.41
N GLY A 121 -8.51 -16.94 -0.05
CA GLY A 121 -8.48 -18.29 -0.60
C GLY A 121 -7.13 -18.97 -0.44
N GLY A 122 -7.15 -20.30 -0.61
CA GLY A 122 -5.96 -21.15 -0.50
C GLY A 122 -5.56 -21.79 -1.81
N ALA A 123 -4.83 -22.91 -1.70
CA ALA A 123 -4.27 -23.64 -2.84
C ALA A 123 -5.32 -24.05 -3.89
N GLU A 124 -6.58 -24.28 -3.52
CA GLU A 124 -7.63 -24.60 -4.50
C GLU A 124 -7.93 -23.42 -5.44
N LEU A 125 -8.02 -22.21 -4.88
CA LEU A 125 -8.28 -20.99 -5.65
C LEU A 125 -7.07 -20.65 -6.52
N GLU A 126 -5.85 -20.82 -6.00
CA GLU A 126 -4.63 -20.69 -6.79
C GLU A 126 -4.62 -21.66 -7.98
N ARG A 127 -4.91 -22.95 -7.77
CA ARG A 127 -4.99 -23.92 -8.87
C ARG A 127 -6.05 -23.52 -9.91
N ALA A 128 -7.20 -23.04 -9.47
CA ALA A 128 -8.25 -22.54 -10.37
C ALA A 128 -7.76 -21.34 -11.19
N LEU A 129 -6.99 -20.43 -10.58
CA LEU A 129 -6.38 -19.29 -11.26
C LEU A 129 -5.28 -19.69 -12.24
N HIS A 130 -4.44 -20.65 -11.87
CA HIS A 130 -3.42 -21.20 -12.77
C HIS A 130 -4.07 -21.90 -13.97
N ALA A 131 -5.17 -22.62 -13.75
CA ALA A 131 -5.94 -23.22 -14.85
C ALA A 131 -6.58 -22.16 -15.75
N LYS A 132 -7.15 -21.09 -15.16
CA LYS A 132 -7.75 -19.97 -15.90
C LYS A 132 -6.76 -19.26 -16.80
N PHE A 133 -5.54 -19.01 -16.31
CA PHE A 133 -4.51 -18.26 -17.04
C PHE A 133 -3.44 -19.16 -17.65
N ALA A 134 -3.72 -20.45 -17.84
CA ALA A 134 -2.75 -21.42 -18.31
C ALA A 134 -2.11 -21.03 -19.65
N GLU A 135 -2.85 -20.35 -20.53
CA GLU A 135 -2.37 -19.87 -21.83
C GLU A 135 -1.30 -18.77 -21.70
N HIS A 136 -1.38 -17.97 -20.65
CA HIS A 136 -0.44 -16.89 -20.36
C HIS A 136 0.72 -17.36 -19.49
N ARG A 137 0.79 -18.66 -19.16
CA ARG A 137 1.78 -19.19 -18.23
C ARG A 137 3.16 -19.29 -18.89
N VAL A 138 4.16 -18.72 -18.24
CA VAL A 138 5.55 -18.76 -18.71
C VAL A 138 6.14 -20.12 -18.33
N ALA A 139 6.12 -21.04 -19.28
CA ALA A 139 6.55 -22.44 -19.11
C ALA A 139 5.87 -23.10 -17.89
N ASP A 140 6.60 -23.90 -17.12
CA ASP A 140 6.07 -24.60 -15.93
C ASP A 140 6.18 -23.78 -14.63
N SER A 141 6.40 -22.48 -14.74
CA SER A 141 6.64 -21.62 -13.57
C SER A 141 5.34 -21.07 -12.95
N GLU A 142 5.43 -20.42 -11.79
CA GLU A 142 4.30 -19.67 -11.19
C GLU A 142 4.16 -18.26 -11.80
N TRP A 143 4.85 -17.99 -12.91
CA TRP A 143 4.83 -16.70 -13.59
C TRP A 143 3.94 -16.76 -14.83
N PHE A 144 3.19 -15.70 -15.02
CA PHE A 144 2.29 -15.49 -16.13
C PHE A 144 2.66 -14.18 -16.82
N GLU A 145 2.43 -14.09 -18.11
CA GLU A 145 2.50 -12.83 -18.83
C GLU A 145 1.42 -11.88 -18.29
N LEU A 146 1.73 -10.59 -18.21
CA LEU A 146 0.74 -9.57 -17.84
C LEU A 146 -0.17 -9.28 -19.05
N ALA A 147 -0.87 -10.31 -19.52
CA ALA A 147 -1.78 -10.27 -20.64
C ALA A 147 -3.09 -9.51 -20.29
N PRO A 148 -3.83 -9.01 -21.30
CA PRO A 148 -5.08 -8.28 -21.09
C PRO A 148 -6.07 -9.00 -20.17
N ASP A 149 -6.21 -10.33 -20.29
CA ASP A 149 -7.14 -11.11 -19.48
C ASP A 149 -6.79 -11.09 -17.99
N VAL A 150 -5.49 -11.14 -17.68
CA VAL A 150 -5.02 -11.08 -16.29
C VAL A 150 -5.25 -9.68 -15.73
N VAL A 151 -4.99 -8.65 -16.53
CA VAL A 151 -5.23 -7.25 -16.15
C VAL A 151 -6.72 -7.00 -15.91
N HIS A 152 -7.59 -7.46 -16.82
CA HIS A 152 -9.04 -7.34 -16.67
C HIS A 152 -9.56 -8.07 -15.44
N PHE A 153 -9.05 -9.26 -15.15
CA PHE A 153 -9.43 -9.99 -13.94
C PHE A 153 -8.99 -9.27 -12.66
N VAL A 154 -7.76 -8.74 -12.64
CA VAL A 154 -7.28 -7.94 -11.51
C VAL A 154 -8.14 -6.70 -11.32
N ALA A 155 -8.49 -6.01 -12.39
CA ALA A 155 -9.33 -4.82 -12.36
C ALA A 155 -10.75 -5.13 -11.87
N SER A 156 -11.36 -6.24 -12.30
CA SER A 156 -12.72 -6.61 -11.93
C SER A 156 -12.87 -7.04 -10.47
N LYS A 157 -11.80 -7.55 -9.85
CA LYS A 157 -11.82 -8.01 -8.45
C LYS A 157 -11.42 -6.96 -7.43
N ARG A 158 -10.68 -5.91 -7.83
CA ARG A 158 -10.34 -4.83 -6.90
C ARG A 158 -11.63 -4.24 -6.33
N PRO A 159 -11.75 -4.13 -4.99
CA PRO A 159 -12.94 -3.54 -4.40
C PRO A 159 -13.07 -2.11 -4.94
N LYS A 160 -14.28 -1.77 -5.38
CA LYS A 160 -14.68 -0.41 -5.74
C LYS A 160 -14.70 0.43 -4.47
N HIS A 161 -13.54 0.67 -3.88
CA HIS A 161 -13.38 1.79 -2.99
C HIS A 161 -13.65 3.04 -3.83
N CYS A 162 -14.62 3.82 -3.34
CA CYS A 162 -14.76 5.24 -3.60
C CYS A 162 -13.46 5.85 -4.16
N THR A 163 -13.60 6.54 -5.28
CA THR A 163 -12.69 7.57 -5.79
C THR A 163 -11.74 8.08 -4.72
N GLY A 164 -10.58 7.43 -4.72
CA GLY A 164 -9.32 7.88 -4.19
C GLY A 164 -8.23 7.69 -5.22
N ILE A 165 -8.55 7.52 -6.52
CA ILE A 165 -7.63 8.05 -7.53
C ILE A 165 -7.85 9.56 -7.43
N GLY A 166 -6.92 10.23 -6.78
CA GLY A 166 -6.64 11.59 -7.19
C GLY A 166 -6.35 11.54 -8.68
N ALA A 167 -7.35 11.88 -9.51
CA ALA A 167 -7.13 12.89 -10.50
C ALA A 167 -6.23 13.92 -9.82
N ARG A 168 -5.04 14.13 -10.38
CA ARG A 168 -4.06 15.11 -9.92
C ARG A 168 -4.85 16.34 -9.44
N PRO A 169 -4.94 16.59 -8.11
CA PRO A 169 -5.47 17.87 -7.69
C PRO A 169 -4.51 18.87 -8.31
N THR A 170 -5.05 19.91 -8.95
CA THR A 170 -4.34 21.19 -8.98
C THR A 170 -4.10 21.56 -7.53
N ARG A 171 -3.01 20.99 -7.00
CA ARG A 171 -2.63 21.02 -5.60
C ARG A 171 -2.19 22.45 -5.41
N THR A 172 -2.98 23.23 -4.68
CA THR A 172 -2.41 24.33 -3.92
C THR A 172 -1.22 23.74 -3.16
N LYS A 173 -0.06 24.32 -3.45
CA LYS A 173 1.28 23.78 -3.27
C LYS A 173 1.60 23.67 -1.78
N THR A 174 1.17 22.60 -1.11
CA THR A 174 1.75 22.21 0.18
C THR A 174 2.71 21.07 -0.09
N GLU A 175 4.00 21.40 -0.20
CA GLU A 175 5.10 20.51 -0.52
C GLU A 175 5.18 19.35 0.50
N ARG A 176 4.87 18.12 0.08
CA ARG A 176 5.15 16.93 0.89
C ARG A 176 6.61 16.55 0.67
N LYS A 177 7.39 16.54 1.75
CA LYS A 177 8.82 16.23 1.77
C LYS A 177 9.08 14.80 1.26
N THR A 178 10.07 14.63 0.38
CA THR A 178 10.54 13.32 -0.10
C THR A 178 11.08 12.46 1.06
N PRO A 179 11.16 11.13 0.93
CA PRO A 179 11.72 10.25 1.97
C PRO A 179 13.13 10.65 2.43
N ARG A 180 13.93 11.24 1.52
CA ARG A 180 15.25 11.82 1.83
C ARG A 180 15.13 13.07 2.70
N GLN A 181 14.22 13.97 2.35
CA GLN A 181 13.94 15.19 3.14
C GLN A 181 13.33 14.86 4.50
N ALA A 182 12.54 13.78 4.63
CA ALA A 182 12.03 13.30 5.91
C ALA A 182 13.15 12.76 6.82
N LYS A 183 14.06 11.93 6.28
CA LYS A 183 15.26 11.48 7.01
C LYS A 183 16.15 12.64 7.44
N GLN A 184 16.34 13.61 6.56
CA GLN A 184 17.13 14.81 6.86
C GLN A 184 16.46 15.68 7.94
N ALA A 185 15.14 15.80 7.92
CA ALA A 185 14.39 16.50 8.97
C ALA A 185 14.52 15.81 10.34
N VAL A 186 14.54 14.47 10.40
CA VAL A 186 14.79 13.74 11.66
C VAL A 186 16.21 13.96 12.15
N LEU A 187 17.21 13.96 11.26
CA LEU A 187 18.60 14.27 11.63
C LEU A 187 18.75 15.69 12.18
N LEU A 188 18.11 16.67 11.55
CA LEU A 188 18.12 18.06 12.03
C LEU A 188 17.51 18.18 13.43
N ARG A 189 16.36 17.54 13.67
CA ARG A 189 15.74 17.52 15.01
C ARG A 189 16.62 16.86 16.07
N ARG A 190 17.33 15.79 15.72
CA ARG A 190 18.31 15.16 16.62
C ARG A 190 19.44 16.12 16.96
N ARG A 191 19.98 16.83 15.96
CA ARG A 191 21.05 17.82 16.16
C ARG A 191 20.58 18.97 17.04
N GLU A 192 19.40 19.53 16.78
CA GLU A 192 18.81 20.61 17.55
C GLU A 192 18.56 20.21 19.02
N ARG A 193 18.07 18.98 19.26
CA ARG A 193 17.91 18.49 20.64
C ARG A 193 19.24 18.34 21.36
N VAL A 194 20.25 17.79 20.69
CA VAL A 194 21.59 17.67 21.29
C VAL A 194 22.25 19.04 21.47
N ARG A 195 21.98 20.03 20.61
CA ARG A 195 22.44 21.40 20.79
C ARG A 195 21.83 22.04 22.03
N ARG A 196 20.51 21.88 22.23
CA ARG A 196 19.85 22.30 23.48
C ARG A 196 20.44 21.63 24.71
N LEU A 197 20.87 20.38 24.60
CA LEU A 197 21.55 19.67 25.69
C LEU A 197 22.89 20.32 26.07
N TYR A 198 23.63 20.91 25.13
CA TYR A 198 24.83 21.71 25.45
C TYR A 198 24.48 22.94 26.30
N ASP A 199 23.38 23.62 25.98
CA ASP A 199 22.94 24.81 26.72
C ASP A 199 22.38 24.43 28.10
N GLU A 200 21.64 23.32 28.20
CA GLU A 200 21.09 22.78 29.46
C GLU A 200 22.19 22.32 30.44
N LEU A 201 23.23 21.67 29.94
CA LEU A 201 24.31 21.13 30.78
C LEU A 201 25.46 22.12 31.02
N GLY A 202 25.62 23.13 30.15
CA GLY A 202 26.74 24.08 30.21
C GLY A 202 28.13 23.45 30.04
N LYS A 203 28.18 22.18 29.64
CA LYS A 203 29.39 21.38 29.41
C LYS A 203 29.20 20.48 28.20
N ARG A 204 30.30 19.93 27.69
CA ARG A 204 30.24 18.92 26.63
C ARG A 204 29.45 17.68 27.12
N PRO A 205 28.34 17.30 26.46
CA PRO A 205 27.51 16.18 26.85
C PRO A 205 28.22 14.85 26.54
N GLU A 206 28.09 13.90 27.47
CA GLU A 206 28.55 12.54 27.27
C GLU A 206 27.57 11.76 26.38
N TRP A 207 28.04 10.65 25.81
CA TRP A 207 27.22 9.85 24.89
C TRP A 207 25.96 9.28 25.55
N THR A 208 25.98 9.05 26.86
CA THR A 208 24.82 8.63 27.66
C THR A 208 23.79 9.74 27.78
N ASP A 209 24.21 10.98 28.03
CA ASP A 209 23.32 12.14 28.12
C ASP A 209 22.60 12.37 26.77
N ILE A 210 23.35 12.23 25.67
CA ILE A 210 22.82 12.32 24.31
C ILE A 210 21.78 11.22 24.05
N ARG A 211 22.07 9.97 24.42
CA ARG A 211 21.13 8.86 24.26
C ARG A 211 19.85 9.13 25.02
N ASP A 212 19.96 9.47 26.29
CA ASP A 212 18.81 9.58 27.19
C ASP A 212 17.91 10.75 26.77
N ALA A 213 18.49 11.88 26.32
CA ALA A 213 17.75 13.01 25.75
C ALA A 213 17.03 12.65 24.43
N LEU A 214 17.69 11.91 23.52
CA LEU A 214 17.10 11.50 22.25
C LEU A 214 15.99 10.45 22.42
N VAL A 215 16.12 9.57 23.41
CA VAL A 215 15.11 8.56 23.75
C VAL A 215 13.91 9.21 24.44
N ALA A 216 14.14 10.17 25.34
CA ALA A 216 13.07 10.92 26.00
C ALA A 216 12.15 11.63 24.99
N ASP A 217 12.73 12.23 23.96
CA ASP A 217 11.99 12.96 22.91
C ASP A 217 11.51 12.06 21.76
N LYS A 218 11.66 10.73 21.89
CA LYS A 218 11.30 9.73 20.86
C LYS A 218 11.96 9.98 19.50
N LEU A 219 13.14 10.62 19.51
CA LEU A 219 13.93 10.91 18.32
C LEU A 219 14.85 9.75 17.93
N ALA A 220 15.12 8.82 18.84
CA ALA A 220 15.93 7.63 18.64
C ALA A 220 15.36 6.41 19.38
N PRO A 221 15.64 5.18 18.92
CA PRO A 221 15.28 3.97 19.65
C PRO A 221 16.16 3.81 20.90
N LYS A 222 15.69 3.01 21.88
CA LYS A 222 16.34 2.84 23.20
C LYS A 222 17.74 2.22 23.12
N ASP A 223 18.02 1.46 22.08
CA ASP A 223 19.24 0.70 21.81
C ASP A 223 20.25 1.45 20.91
N ILE A 224 20.12 2.77 20.80
CA ILE A 224 21.05 3.57 19.98
C ILE A 224 22.51 3.38 20.42
N SER A 225 23.37 3.08 19.44
CA SER A 225 24.78 2.82 19.68
C SER A 225 25.56 4.08 20.07
N ARG A 226 26.61 3.90 20.87
CA ARG A 226 27.57 4.97 21.21
C ARG A 226 28.11 5.67 19.96
N SER A 227 28.45 4.92 18.92
CA SER A 227 28.96 5.48 17.64
C SER A 227 27.92 6.30 16.88
N SER A 228 26.62 6.07 17.09
CA SER A 228 25.57 6.90 16.52
C SER A 228 25.41 8.21 17.29
N CYS A 229 25.48 8.19 18.63
CA CYS A 229 25.48 9.41 19.44
C CYS A 229 26.71 10.28 19.12
N GLN A 230 27.88 9.65 18.96
CA GLN A 230 29.12 10.33 18.58
C GLN A 230 28.97 11.08 17.25
N ARG A 231 28.43 10.44 16.21
CA ARG A 231 28.22 11.09 14.90
C ARG A 231 27.32 12.32 14.96
N VAL A 232 26.30 12.30 15.82
CA VAL A 232 25.42 13.48 16.00
C VAL A 232 26.20 14.61 16.67
N ARG A 233 27.05 14.28 17.66
CA ARG A 233 27.93 15.23 18.34
C ARG A 233 28.97 15.82 17.39
N ASP A 234 29.70 14.97 16.66
CA ASP A 234 30.74 15.40 15.71
C ASP A 234 30.14 16.31 14.63
N ALA A 235 28.92 16.03 14.17
CA ALA A 235 28.24 16.89 13.21
C ALA A 235 27.93 18.28 13.79
N ILE A 236 27.58 18.39 15.07
CA ILE A 236 27.35 19.70 15.71
C ILE A 236 28.69 20.43 15.91
N GLU A 237 29.71 19.73 16.38
CA GLU A 237 31.05 20.30 16.60
C GLU A 237 31.71 20.75 15.28
N ALA A 238 31.39 20.12 14.15
CA ALA A 238 31.82 20.55 12.83
C ALA A 238 31.19 21.88 12.38
N ASP A 239 29.92 22.15 12.77
CA ASP A 239 29.23 23.40 12.45
C ASP A 239 29.58 24.52 13.45
N GLU A 240 29.82 24.16 14.72
CA GLU A 240 30.12 25.09 15.82
C GLU A 240 31.35 24.61 16.63
N PRO A 241 32.58 24.86 16.15
CA PRO A 241 33.80 24.34 16.78
C PRO A 241 34.03 24.86 18.20
N ALA A 242 33.44 26.01 18.57
CA ALA A 242 33.51 26.56 19.93
C ALA A 242 32.90 25.60 20.99
N LEU A 243 31.95 24.75 20.60
CA LEU A 243 31.30 23.80 21.52
C LEU A 243 32.21 22.63 21.89
N ALA A 244 33.17 22.29 21.04
CA ALA A 244 34.15 21.25 21.33
C ALA A 244 35.08 21.65 22.49
N ALA A 245 35.25 22.96 22.71
CA ALA A 245 36.08 23.53 23.77
C ALA A 245 35.34 23.71 25.12
N LEU A 246 34.00 23.54 25.15
CA LEU A 246 33.22 23.67 26.38
C LEU A 246 33.62 22.58 27.39
N GLY A 247 34.15 23.00 28.53
CA GLY A 247 34.61 22.10 29.59
C GLY A 247 36.04 21.60 29.46
N GLN A 248 36.82 22.08 28.48
CA GLN A 248 38.28 21.93 28.53
C GLN A 248 38.89 23.04 29.41
N PRO A 249 39.83 22.72 30.32
CA PRO A 249 40.41 23.71 31.24
C PRO A 249 41.25 24.81 30.56
N ASN A 250 41.46 24.76 29.23
CA ASN A 250 42.48 25.54 28.53
C ASN A 250 41.97 26.53 27.47
N VAL A 251 40.69 26.90 27.42
CA VAL A 251 40.19 27.86 26.41
C VAL A 251 39.52 29.07 27.07
N ARG A 252 40.23 30.22 27.07
CA ARG A 252 39.68 31.55 27.43
C ARG A 252 39.13 32.23 26.18
N ALA A 253 37.94 32.82 26.28
CA ALA A 253 37.42 33.72 25.27
C ALA A 253 38.29 34.98 25.20
N ILE A 254 38.80 35.31 24.02
CA ILE A 254 39.40 36.62 23.74
C ILE A 254 38.23 37.57 23.49
N THR A 255 37.76 38.24 24.53
CA THR A 255 36.84 39.37 24.38
C THR A 255 37.64 40.56 23.84
N GLY A 256 37.36 40.96 22.60
CA GLY A 256 37.91 42.17 21.98
C GLY A 256 37.47 43.42 22.74
N SER A 257 38.44 44.31 22.96
CA SER A 257 38.27 45.69 23.44
C SER A 257 37.91 46.61 22.28
#